data_AF-A0A535SZF8-F1
#
_entry.id   AF-A0A535SZF8-F1
#
_cell.length_a   1.000
_cell.length_b   1.000
_cell.length_c   1.000
_cell.angle_alpha   90.00
_cell.angle_beta   90.00
_cell.angle_gamma   90.00
#
_symmetry.space_group_name_H-M   'P 1'
#
loop_
_entity.id
_entity.type
_entity.pdbx_description
1 polymer ?
#
loop_
_entity_poly.entity_id
_entity_poly.type
_entity_poly.pdbx_seq_one_letter_code
_entity_poly.pdbx_strand_id
1 'polypeptide(L)'
;MYTNDLKAGFTSSPGLLFRYGQRLMNTNGLEFAQTSGDTVVPWNGGQKTVNVIAVKPGSAGNVGDHTITQIEECCGPFDASKVHVTNPQATGSGTDPSSTPQMTVSDFDAARAQLEQSIHQTIAQELSSGGQPGEKLAETIIFGPPQFTTDHQPQEKVPSFTGTMTVSGEGDFYNDADVIQAYKTHLTRLVPNDQQLLTESPIQVQYRLLSSAKGGFLVFVGSASAYVAPKLDEEKIRASIVGRPVAQARFFLEKLPIKSVAIKEQPLALPLMPLLDRRITLHYVVESNAPSAASAAQASPSPSASPKRSP
;
A
#
# COMPACT_ATOMS: atom_id res chain seq x y z
N MET A 1 49.16 29.50 -30.27
CA MET A 1 49.83 30.73 -30.72
C MET A 1 49.48 30.94 -32.18
N TYR A 2 48.86 32.07 -32.50
CA TYR A 2 48.63 32.48 -33.89
C TYR A 2 49.81 33.29 -34.40
N THR A 3 50.10 33.14 -35.69
CA THR A 3 51.06 33.94 -36.45
C THR A 3 50.37 34.46 -37.70
N ASN A 4 50.56 35.75 -38.01
CA ASN A 4 49.98 36.42 -39.16
C ASN A 4 51.07 37.08 -40.02
N ASP A 5 51.44 36.43 -41.12
CA ASP A 5 52.46 36.90 -42.07
C ASP A 5 51.89 37.77 -43.19
N LEU A 6 50.58 38.08 -43.16
CA LEU A 6 49.96 39.00 -44.10
C LEU A 6 50.51 40.42 -43.89
N LYS A 7 50.81 41.09 -45.01
CA LYS A 7 51.11 42.52 -45.01
C LYS A 7 49.82 43.30 -44.84
N ALA A 8 49.90 44.46 -44.17
CA ALA A 8 48.75 45.35 -44.01
C ALA A 8 48.21 45.77 -45.40
N GLY A 9 47.14 45.12 -45.84
CA GLY A 9 46.64 45.25 -47.22
C GLY A 9 45.54 46.28 -47.41
N PHE A 10 44.69 46.53 -46.40
CA PHE A 10 43.51 47.39 -46.56
C PHE A 10 43.06 48.02 -45.22
N THR A 11 43.00 49.35 -45.17
CA THR A 11 42.42 50.19 -44.09
C THR A 11 43.14 50.15 -42.72
N SER A 12 42.77 51.07 -41.83
CA SER A 12 43.30 51.32 -40.47
C SER A 12 43.05 50.19 -39.45
N SER A 13 42.92 48.94 -39.91
CA SER A 13 42.71 47.77 -39.06
C SER A 13 43.99 47.41 -38.29
N PRO A 14 43.90 47.13 -36.97
CA PRO A 14 45.05 46.73 -36.16
C PRO A 14 45.55 45.29 -36.42
N GLY A 15 44.77 44.43 -37.08
CA GLY A 15 45.16 43.03 -37.33
C GLY A 15 44.02 42.12 -37.80
N LEU A 16 44.26 40.80 -37.79
CA LEU A 16 43.25 39.76 -37.98
C LEU A 16 42.54 39.45 -36.66
N LEU A 17 41.21 39.38 -36.68
CA LEU A 17 40.41 39.05 -35.50
C LEU A 17 40.02 37.56 -35.50
N PHE A 18 40.40 36.85 -34.44
CA PHE A 18 39.91 35.50 -34.12
C PHE A 18 38.93 35.58 -32.95
N ARG A 19 37.69 35.14 -33.17
CA ARG A 19 36.63 35.22 -32.18
C ARG A 19 36.81 34.18 -31.07
N TYR A 20 36.23 34.45 -29.90
CA TYR A 20 36.07 33.44 -28.85
C TYR A 20 35.39 32.18 -29.41
N GLY A 21 35.92 31.01 -29.07
CA GLY A 21 35.43 29.73 -29.58
C GLY A 21 35.91 29.36 -30.99
N GLN A 22 36.85 30.11 -31.58
CA GLN A 22 37.52 29.72 -32.82
C GLN A 22 38.00 28.27 -32.73
N ARG A 23 37.63 27.46 -33.72
CA ARG A 23 37.97 26.03 -33.79
C ARG A 23 39.35 25.85 -34.41
N LEU A 24 40.11 24.97 -33.77
CA LEU A 24 41.46 24.58 -34.15
C LEU A 24 41.51 23.06 -34.21
N MET A 25 42.28 22.52 -35.13
CA MET A 25 42.40 21.08 -35.29
C MET A 25 43.86 20.65 -35.20
N ASN A 26 44.07 19.50 -34.56
CA ASN A 26 45.38 18.87 -34.52
C ASN A 26 45.61 17.92 -35.70
N THR A 27 46.86 17.49 -35.89
CA THR A 27 47.27 16.55 -36.96
C THR A 27 46.51 15.22 -37.00
N ASN A 28 45.90 14.82 -35.89
CA ASN A 28 45.12 13.59 -35.74
C ASN A 28 43.60 13.82 -35.86
N GLY A 29 43.16 15.03 -36.24
CA GLY A 29 41.74 15.37 -36.40
C GLY A 29 41.00 15.66 -35.09
N LEU A 30 41.72 15.97 -34.00
CA LEU A 30 41.10 16.37 -32.73
C LEU A 30 40.81 17.87 -32.73
N GLU A 31 39.58 18.23 -32.37
CA GLU A 31 39.12 19.60 -32.30
C GLU A 31 39.39 20.26 -30.94
N PHE A 32 39.81 21.53 -31.01
CA PHE A 32 40.07 22.42 -29.88
C PHE A 32 39.34 23.75 -30.10
N ALA A 33 38.94 24.40 -29.00
CA ALA A 33 38.32 25.72 -29.02
C ALA A 33 39.19 26.74 -28.27
N GLN A 34 39.40 27.92 -28.85
CA GLN A 34 40.04 29.05 -28.18
C GLN A 34 39.17 29.61 -27.05
N THR A 35 39.77 29.86 -25.89
CA THR A 35 39.07 30.37 -24.69
C THR A 35 39.51 31.76 -24.22
N SER A 36 40.55 32.37 -24.82
CA SER A 36 41.09 33.67 -24.40
C SER A 36 40.27 34.92 -24.79
N GLY A 37 38.99 34.76 -25.13
CA GLY A 37 38.17 35.85 -25.68
C GLY A 37 38.54 36.21 -27.13
N ASP A 38 37.91 37.26 -27.65
CA ASP A 38 38.19 37.82 -28.99
C ASP A 38 39.63 38.34 -29.06
N THR A 39 40.42 37.81 -29.99
CA THR A 39 41.86 38.03 -30.06
C THR A 39 42.26 38.62 -31.40
N VAL A 40 42.93 39.79 -31.37
CA VAL A 40 43.50 40.43 -32.56
C VAL A 40 44.97 40.04 -32.71
N VAL A 41 45.33 39.50 -33.87
CA VAL A 41 46.71 39.15 -34.27
C VAL A 41 47.22 40.22 -35.22
N PRO A 42 48.25 41.01 -34.83
CA PRO A 42 48.74 42.14 -35.63
C PRO A 42 49.20 41.75 -37.03
N TRP A 43 49.17 42.70 -37.96
CA TRP A 43 49.76 42.54 -39.30
C TRP A 43 51.30 42.44 -39.26
N ASN A 44 51.91 42.10 -40.41
CA ASN A 44 53.35 42.15 -40.64
C ASN A 44 54.18 41.16 -39.79
N GLY A 45 53.74 39.91 -39.66
CA GLY A 45 54.44 38.87 -38.88
C GLY A 45 54.09 38.90 -37.39
N GLY A 46 52.94 39.49 -37.03
CA GLY A 46 52.48 39.57 -35.65
C GLY A 46 52.12 38.20 -35.08
N GLN A 47 52.37 38.01 -33.78
CA GLN A 47 52.03 36.79 -33.06
C GLN A 47 51.18 37.08 -31.83
N LYS A 48 50.31 36.12 -31.47
CA LYS A 48 49.52 36.19 -30.24
C LYS A 48 49.26 34.81 -29.64
N THR A 49 49.47 34.69 -28.34
CA THR A 49 49.19 33.47 -27.57
C THR A 49 47.76 33.49 -27.03
N VAL A 50 47.08 32.36 -27.16
CA VAL A 50 45.73 32.12 -26.66
C VAL A 50 45.68 30.76 -25.95
N ASN A 51 44.73 30.63 -25.02
CA ASN A 51 44.38 29.39 -24.35
C ASN A 51 43.39 28.61 -25.20
N VAL A 52 43.50 27.28 -25.13
CA VAL A 52 42.65 26.36 -25.87
C VAL A 52 42.13 25.27 -24.94
N ILE A 53 40.97 24.72 -25.24
CA ILE A 53 40.38 23.56 -24.56
C ILE A 53 39.94 22.53 -25.61
N ALA A 54 40.13 21.24 -25.33
CA ALA A 54 39.61 20.18 -26.18
C ALA A 54 38.08 20.22 -26.21
N VAL A 55 37.48 20.05 -27.40
CA VAL A 55 36.02 20.08 -27.55
C VAL A 55 35.37 18.85 -26.92
N LYS A 56 36.03 17.70 -27.04
CA LYS A 56 35.63 16.45 -26.39
C LYS A 56 36.42 16.30 -25.08
N PRO A 57 35.77 16.21 -23.91
CA PRO A 57 36.45 15.96 -22.65
C PRO A 57 37.04 14.56 -22.62
N GLY A 58 38.19 14.39 -21.95
CA GLY A 58 38.83 13.09 -21.76
C GLY A 58 40.35 13.13 -21.99
N SER A 59 40.99 11.98 -21.80
CA SER A 59 42.43 11.79 -22.01
C SER A 59 42.83 11.97 -23.47
N ALA A 60 41.89 11.76 -24.40
CA ALA A 60 42.06 12.01 -25.83
C ALA A 60 42.39 13.48 -26.17
N GLY A 61 42.02 14.44 -25.32
CA GLY A 61 42.34 15.86 -25.49
C GLY A 61 43.79 16.23 -25.14
N ASN A 62 44.59 15.29 -24.63
CA ASN A 62 46.00 15.49 -24.29
C ASN A 62 46.86 15.21 -25.53
N VAL A 63 47.27 16.27 -26.22
CA VAL A 63 48.09 16.20 -27.44
C VAL A 63 49.47 16.81 -27.21
N GLY A 64 50.46 16.29 -27.93
CA GLY A 64 51.84 16.78 -27.85
C GLY A 64 51.98 18.24 -28.28
N ASP A 65 53.12 18.84 -27.98
CA ASP A 65 53.48 20.16 -28.48
C ASP A 65 53.55 20.16 -30.01
N HIS A 66 53.28 21.32 -30.62
CA HIS A 66 53.29 21.56 -32.06
C HIS A 66 52.36 20.68 -32.90
N THR A 67 51.37 20.01 -32.30
CA THR A 67 50.40 19.16 -33.00
C THR A 67 49.13 19.88 -33.44
N ILE A 68 48.77 21.03 -32.83
CA ILE A 68 47.63 21.87 -33.21
C ILE A 68 48.09 22.85 -34.27
N THR A 69 47.86 22.51 -35.54
CA THR A 69 48.42 23.24 -36.69
C THR A 69 47.39 23.86 -37.62
N GLN A 70 46.12 23.46 -37.50
CA GLN A 70 45.06 23.88 -38.41
C GLN A 70 44.06 24.79 -37.70
N ILE A 71 43.64 25.84 -38.41
CA ILE A 71 42.55 26.72 -38.00
C ILE A 71 41.35 26.38 -38.89
N GLU A 72 40.24 25.97 -38.29
CA GLU A 72 39.03 25.65 -39.06
C GLU A 72 38.36 26.94 -39.54
N GLU A 73 37.82 26.91 -40.76
CA GLU A 73 37.16 28.07 -41.39
C GLU A 73 38.02 29.35 -41.35
N CYS A 74 39.35 29.19 -41.48
CA CYS A 74 40.25 30.31 -41.29
C CYS A 74 40.08 31.38 -42.34
N CYS A 75 40.31 32.61 -41.88
CA CYS A 75 40.97 33.66 -42.66
C CYS A 75 40.12 34.30 -43.77
N GLY A 76 38.87 33.87 -44.02
CA GLY A 76 37.95 34.54 -44.93
C GLY A 76 38.56 34.86 -46.30
N PRO A 77 38.53 36.12 -46.80
CA PRO A 77 39.09 36.50 -48.10
C PRO A 77 40.63 36.55 -48.12
N PHE A 78 41.31 36.26 -47.00
CA PHE A 78 42.76 36.35 -46.88
C PHE A 78 43.45 35.01 -47.18
N ASP A 79 44.71 35.11 -47.63
CA ASP A 79 45.55 33.98 -47.98
C ASP A 79 45.86 33.11 -46.74
N ALA A 80 45.18 31.96 -46.64
CA ALA A 80 45.29 31.02 -45.53
C ALA A 80 46.71 30.42 -45.38
N SER A 81 47.56 30.49 -46.41
CA SER A 81 48.95 30.02 -46.34
C SER A 81 49.87 30.93 -45.51
N LYS A 82 49.41 32.13 -45.16
CA LYS A 82 50.17 33.14 -44.39
C LYS A 82 49.67 33.32 -42.96
N VAL A 83 48.76 32.46 -42.52
CA VAL A 83 48.20 32.48 -41.18
C VAL A 83 48.38 31.10 -40.59
N HIS A 84 49.10 31.05 -39.47
CA HIS A 84 49.49 29.80 -38.85
C HIS A 84 49.04 29.75 -37.40
N VAL A 85 48.71 28.54 -36.94
CA VAL A 85 48.55 28.26 -35.52
C VAL A 85 49.53 27.16 -35.13
N THR A 86 50.08 27.28 -33.93
CA THR A 86 50.85 26.22 -33.30
C THR A 86 50.60 26.21 -31.80
N ASN A 87 50.59 25.05 -31.16
CA ASN A 87 50.64 24.95 -29.71
C ASN A 87 52.10 24.77 -29.26
N PRO A 88 52.79 25.82 -28.77
CA PRO A 88 54.18 25.67 -28.34
C PRO A 88 54.35 24.76 -27.11
N GLN A 89 53.25 24.40 -26.43
CA GLN A 89 53.21 23.52 -25.27
C GLN A 89 52.17 22.42 -25.50
N ALA A 90 52.43 21.23 -24.97
CA ALA A 90 51.47 20.13 -24.98
C ALA A 90 50.21 20.48 -24.18
N THR A 91 49.05 19.95 -24.59
CA THR A 91 47.83 20.00 -23.78
C THR A 91 47.83 18.83 -22.81
N GLY A 92 47.33 19.06 -21.60
CA GLY A 92 47.31 18.07 -20.53
C GLY A 92 46.10 18.26 -19.62
N SER A 93 46.03 17.45 -18.56
CA SER A 93 44.97 17.48 -17.54
C SER A 93 43.59 16.99 -17.99
N GLY A 94 43.46 16.47 -19.22
CA GLY A 94 42.29 15.71 -19.63
C GLY A 94 42.28 14.34 -18.96
N THR A 95 41.27 14.07 -18.13
CA THR A 95 41.02 12.75 -17.54
C THR A 95 39.68 12.23 -18.05
N ASP A 96 39.62 10.94 -18.37
CA ASP A 96 38.35 10.31 -18.71
C ASP A 96 37.42 10.31 -17.49
N PRO A 97 36.12 10.53 -17.67
CA PRO A 97 35.16 10.49 -16.57
C PRO A 97 35.16 9.09 -15.95
N SER A 98 35.58 8.97 -14.68
CA SER A 98 35.49 7.73 -13.90
C SER A 98 34.03 7.37 -13.66
N SER A 99 33.55 6.32 -14.32
CA SER A 99 32.14 5.89 -14.35
C SER A 99 31.77 4.83 -13.31
N THR A 100 32.53 4.65 -12.23
CA THR A 100 32.11 3.74 -11.14
C THR A 100 31.21 4.49 -10.16
N PRO A 101 29.86 4.41 -10.26
CA PRO A 101 28.98 4.93 -9.22
C PRO A 101 29.36 4.27 -7.89
N GLN A 102 29.46 5.07 -6.84
CA GLN A 102 29.63 4.54 -5.48
C GLN A 102 28.26 4.18 -4.96
N MET A 103 28.07 2.93 -4.52
CA MET A 103 26.81 2.53 -3.93
C MET A 103 26.70 3.08 -2.51
N THR A 104 25.66 3.85 -2.27
CA THR A 104 25.41 4.51 -0.99
C THR A 104 24.53 3.65 -0.10
N VAL A 105 24.57 3.89 1.21
CA VAL A 105 23.66 3.23 2.17
C VAL A 105 22.19 3.45 1.79
N SER A 106 21.84 4.62 1.24
CA SER A 106 20.49 4.91 0.77
C SER A 106 20.03 4.03 -0.39
N ASP A 107 20.94 3.58 -1.25
CA ASP A 107 20.60 2.68 -2.36
C ASP A 107 20.24 1.28 -1.83
N PHE A 108 20.97 0.81 -0.81
CA PHE A 108 20.67 -0.44 -0.10
C PHE A 108 19.34 -0.37 0.65
N ASP A 109 19.09 0.72 1.37
CA ASP A 109 17.83 0.92 2.10
C ASP A 109 16.62 1.03 1.16
N ALA A 110 16.77 1.73 0.03
CA ALA A 110 15.73 1.83 -0.99
C ALA A 110 15.42 0.47 -1.62
N ALA A 111 16.45 -0.30 -1.97
CA ALA A 111 16.28 -1.64 -2.53
C ALA A 111 15.61 -2.59 -1.52
N ARG A 112 16.02 -2.55 -0.24
CA ARG A 112 15.39 -3.33 0.84
C ARG A 112 13.91 -2.98 0.98
N ALA A 113 13.57 -1.69 1.02
CA ALA A 113 12.20 -1.24 1.16
C ALA A 113 11.31 -1.68 -0.02
N GLN A 114 11.84 -1.59 -1.26
CA GLN A 114 11.12 -2.07 -2.44
C GLN A 114 10.88 -3.58 -2.41
N LEU A 115 11.89 -4.36 -2.02
CA LEU A 115 11.79 -5.81 -1.91
C LEU A 115 10.84 -6.22 -0.78
N GLU A 116 10.76 -5.43 0.29
CA GLU A 116 9.88 -5.70 1.44
C GLU A 116 8.43 -5.50 1.04
N GLN A 117 8.17 -4.39 0.36
CA GLN A 117 6.86 -4.09 -0.18
C GLN A 117 6.40 -5.15 -1.19
N SER A 118 7.29 -5.62 -2.09
CA SER A 118 6.91 -6.65 -3.06
C SER A 118 6.60 -7.98 -2.38
N ILE A 119 7.42 -8.41 -1.42
CA ILE A 119 7.20 -9.66 -0.68
C ILE A 119 5.91 -9.58 0.14
N HIS A 120 5.62 -8.45 0.80
CA HIS A 120 4.35 -8.27 1.53
C HIS A 120 3.15 -8.39 0.60
N GLN A 121 3.22 -7.83 -0.61
CA GLN A 121 2.16 -7.94 -1.60
C GLN A 121 1.99 -9.37 -2.10
N THR A 122 3.08 -10.09 -2.36
CA THR A 122 3.03 -11.52 -2.76
C THR A 122 2.43 -12.38 -1.65
N ILE A 123 2.87 -12.21 -0.40
CA ILE A 123 2.31 -12.93 0.75
C ILE A 123 0.81 -12.67 0.89
N ALA A 124 0.38 -11.40 0.77
CA ALA A 124 -1.04 -11.06 0.85
C ALA A 124 -1.85 -11.73 -0.27
N GLN A 125 -1.30 -11.81 -1.47
CA GLN A 125 -1.94 -12.46 -2.61
C GLN A 125 -2.03 -13.98 -2.40
N GLU A 126 -0.94 -14.63 -1.96
CA GLU A 126 -0.93 -16.05 -1.64
C GLU A 126 -1.95 -16.38 -0.54
N LEU A 127 -1.95 -15.63 0.56
CA LEU A 127 -2.94 -15.78 1.64
C LEU A 127 -4.37 -15.56 1.12
N SER A 128 -4.61 -14.58 0.25
CA SER A 128 -5.97 -14.36 -0.30
C SER A 128 -6.49 -15.54 -1.14
N SER A 129 -5.58 -16.33 -1.72
CA SER A 129 -5.89 -17.48 -2.58
C SER A 129 -5.88 -18.82 -1.86
N GLY A 130 -5.29 -18.89 -0.65
CA GLY A 130 -5.16 -20.12 0.13
C GLY A 130 -6.40 -20.51 0.95
N GLY A 131 -7.41 -19.64 1.03
CA GLY A 131 -8.62 -19.89 1.83
C GLY A 131 -9.53 -20.97 1.25
N GLN A 132 -10.21 -21.73 2.11
CA GLN A 132 -11.22 -22.70 1.69
C GLN A 132 -12.56 -22.02 1.35
N PRO A 133 -13.46 -22.68 0.59
CA PRO A 133 -14.79 -22.13 0.30
C PRO A 133 -15.57 -21.79 1.58
N GLY A 134 -15.94 -20.52 1.74
CA GLY A 134 -16.69 -20.02 2.90
C GLY A 134 -15.84 -19.45 4.04
N GLU A 135 -14.51 -19.49 3.91
CA GLU A 135 -13.58 -18.83 4.82
C GLU A 135 -13.29 -17.39 4.36
N LYS A 136 -13.10 -16.50 5.34
CA LYS A 136 -12.64 -15.13 5.14
C LYS A 136 -11.29 -14.95 5.78
N LEU A 137 -10.36 -14.37 5.03
CA LEU A 137 -9.07 -13.95 5.56
C LEU A 137 -9.27 -12.75 6.50
N ALA A 138 -8.65 -12.78 7.66
CA ALA A 138 -8.54 -11.65 8.56
C ALA A 138 -7.83 -10.49 7.86
N GLU A 139 -8.37 -9.27 7.98
CA GLU A 139 -7.83 -8.08 7.29
C GLU A 139 -6.38 -7.74 7.70
N THR A 140 -5.94 -8.23 8.86
CA THR A 140 -4.62 -7.95 9.41
C THR A 140 -3.71 -9.17 9.25
N ILE A 141 -2.71 -9.05 8.37
CA ILE A 141 -1.62 -10.01 8.20
C ILE A 141 -0.49 -9.64 9.17
N ILE A 142 0.02 -10.64 9.89
CA ILE A 142 1.11 -10.46 10.84
C ILE A 142 2.41 -10.83 10.13
N PHE A 143 3.29 -9.84 9.92
CA PHE A 143 4.60 -10.06 9.32
C PHE A 143 5.66 -10.31 10.40
N GLY A 144 6.50 -11.31 10.17
CA GLY A 144 7.69 -11.59 10.96
C GLY A 144 8.85 -10.66 10.60
N PRO A 145 9.93 -10.64 11.42
CA PRO A 145 11.07 -9.78 11.16
C PRO A 145 11.76 -10.15 9.84
N PRO A 146 11.97 -9.20 8.91
CA PRO A 146 12.62 -9.48 7.62
C PRO A 146 14.08 -9.85 7.82
N GLN A 147 14.51 -10.95 7.20
CA GLN A 147 15.91 -11.38 7.13
C GLN A 147 16.47 -10.94 5.78
N PHE A 148 17.35 -9.94 5.76
CA PHE A 148 17.98 -9.42 4.56
C PHE A 148 19.46 -9.80 4.55
N THR A 149 19.90 -10.44 3.46
CA THR A 149 21.30 -10.81 3.22
C THR A 149 21.73 -10.26 1.87
N THR A 150 22.97 -9.80 1.77
CA THR A 150 23.54 -9.24 0.54
C THR A 150 24.96 -9.73 0.33
N ASP A 151 25.36 -9.82 -0.93
CA ASP A 151 26.70 -10.18 -1.38
C ASP A 151 27.74 -9.07 -1.17
N HIS A 152 27.32 -7.81 -1.04
CA HIS A 152 28.19 -6.64 -0.94
C HIS A 152 27.90 -5.77 0.28
N GLN A 153 28.92 -5.07 0.77
CA GLN A 153 28.78 -4.11 1.88
C GLN A 153 28.49 -2.69 1.34
N PRO A 154 27.83 -1.83 2.12
CA PRO A 154 27.74 -0.41 1.78
C PRO A 154 29.13 0.21 1.57
N GLN A 155 29.23 1.25 0.72
CA GLN A 155 30.47 1.90 0.26
C GLN A 155 31.36 1.09 -0.71
N GLU A 156 30.98 -0.12 -1.10
CA GLU A 156 31.73 -0.85 -2.11
C GLU A 156 31.49 -0.29 -3.52
N LYS A 157 32.57 -0.16 -4.32
CA LYS A 157 32.51 0.36 -5.70
C LYS A 157 32.17 -0.75 -6.68
N VAL A 158 30.93 -1.22 -6.64
CA VAL A 158 30.41 -2.24 -7.56
C VAL A 158 29.25 -1.68 -8.39
N PRO A 159 29.11 -2.08 -9.66
CA PRO A 159 28.05 -1.58 -10.53
C PRO A 159 26.66 -2.16 -10.22
N SER A 160 26.59 -3.25 -9.46
CA SER A 160 25.36 -3.94 -9.05
C SER A 160 25.61 -4.79 -7.80
N PHE A 161 24.56 -5.11 -7.05
CA PHE A 161 24.59 -6.06 -5.93
C PHE A 161 23.38 -6.99 -5.97
N THR A 162 23.48 -8.12 -5.28
CA THR A 162 22.42 -9.11 -5.12
C THR A 162 22.00 -9.16 -3.65
N GLY A 163 20.71 -8.90 -3.40
CA GLY A 163 20.10 -9.03 -2.09
C GLY A 163 19.09 -10.18 -2.07
N THR A 164 19.17 -11.05 -1.07
CA THR A 164 18.13 -12.05 -0.78
C THR A 164 17.42 -11.65 0.50
N MET A 165 16.09 -11.50 0.43
CA MET A 165 15.26 -11.27 1.60
C MET A 165 14.29 -12.43 1.85
N THR A 166 14.14 -12.79 3.12
CA THR A 166 13.12 -13.73 3.59
C THR A 166 12.23 -13.03 4.59
N VAL A 167 10.92 -13.05 4.34
CA VAL A 167 9.88 -12.54 5.24
C VAL A 167 8.84 -13.64 5.41
N SER A 168 8.43 -13.88 6.65
CA SER A 168 7.29 -14.76 6.97
C SER A 168 6.05 -13.91 7.20
N GLY A 169 4.90 -14.29 6.65
CA GLY A 169 3.61 -13.69 6.99
C GLY A 169 2.64 -14.75 7.52
N GLU A 170 1.83 -14.35 8.50
CA GLU A 170 0.78 -15.17 9.09
C GLU A 170 -0.56 -14.48 8.82
N GLY A 171 -1.48 -15.23 8.20
CA GLY A 171 -2.85 -14.81 7.94
C GLY A 171 -3.81 -15.83 8.51
N ASP A 172 -4.78 -15.35 9.27
CA ASP A 172 -5.77 -16.19 9.93
C ASP A 172 -7.07 -16.20 9.11
N PHE A 173 -7.68 -17.37 8.97
CA PHE A 173 -8.98 -17.52 8.32
C PHE A 173 -10.07 -17.75 9.36
N TYR A 174 -11.28 -17.25 9.10
CA TYR A 174 -12.45 -17.51 9.92
C TYR A 174 -13.70 -17.71 9.06
N ASN A 175 -14.67 -18.43 9.60
CA ASN A 175 -15.97 -18.61 8.98
C ASN A 175 -17.02 -17.74 9.67
N ASP A 176 -17.82 -17.01 8.89
CA ASP A 176 -18.93 -16.20 9.42
C ASP A 176 -19.90 -17.04 10.28
N ALA A 177 -20.14 -18.30 9.89
CA ALA A 177 -21.06 -19.18 10.58
C ALA A 177 -20.59 -19.48 12.02
N ASP A 178 -19.29 -19.69 12.22
CA ASP A 178 -18.71 -19.98 13.53
C ASP A 178 -18.74 -18.76 14.44
N VAL A 179 -18.46 -17.58 13.89
CA VAL A 179 -18.58 -16.31 14.62
C VAL A 179 -20.02 -16.10 15.07
N ILE A 180 -20.98 -16.23 14.16
CA ILE A 180 -22.42 -16.11 14.48
C ILE A 180 -22.83 -17.14 15.54
N GLN A 181 -22.35 -18.39 15.44
CA GLN A 181 -22.65 -19.44 16.40
C GLN A 181 -22.08 -19.15 17.80
N ALA A 182 -20.88 -18.56 17.87
CA ALA A 182 -20.30 -18.11 19.13
C ALA A 182 -21.18 -17.01 19.79
N TYR A 183 -21.64 -16.02 19.02
CA TYR A 183 -22.57 -15.00 19.52
C TYR A 183 -23.90 -15.60 19.99
N LYS A 184 -24.48 -16.56 19.23
CA LYS A 184 -25.71 -17.26 19.63
C LYS A 184 -25.54 -18.05 20.94
N THR A 185 -24.40 -18.71 21.10
CA THR A 185 -24.06 -19.50 22.31
C THR A 185 -23.92 -18.59 23.51
N HIS A 186 -23.25 -17.45 23.35
CA HIS A 186 -23.12 -16.46 24.41
C HIS A 186 -24.47 -15.84 24.78
N LEU A 187 -25.29 -15.47 23.79
CA LEU A 187 -26.61 -14.91 23.99
C LEU A 187 -27.53 -15.89 24.74
N THR A 188 -27.50 -17.18 24.40
CA THR A 188 -28.29 -18.22 25.09
C THR A 188 -27.95 -18.32 26.58
N ARG A 189 -26.70 -18.09 26.98
CA ARG A 189 -26.28 -18.10 28.39
C ARG A 189 -26.78 -16.88 29.17
N LEU A 190 -27.11 -15.78 28.49
CA LEU A 190 -27.65 -14.57 29.10
C LEU A 190 -29.16 -14.63 29.28
N VAL A 191 -29.85 -15.59 28.65
CA VAL A 191 -31.30 -15.75 28.77
C VAL A 191 -31.63 -16.31 30.15
N PRO A 192 -32.51 -15.64 30.92
CA PRO A 192 -32.98 -16.15 32.20
C PRO A 192 -33.67 -17.52 32.08
N ASN A 193 -33.57 -18.36 33.12
CA ASN A 193 -34.12 -19.73 33.10
C ASN A 193 -35.65 -19.81 32.90
N ASP A 194 -36.37 -18.73 33.20
CA ASP A 194 -37.82 -18.57 33.02
C ASP A 194 -38.20 -18.11 31.60
N GLN A 195 -37.22 -17.89 30.71
CA GLN A 195 -37.40 -17.42 29.35
C GLN A 195 -36.74 -18.36 28.34
N GLN A 196 -37.16 -18.27 27.09
CA GLN A 196 -36.58 -18.99 25.96
C GLN A 196 -36.42 -18.07 24.76
N LEU A 197 -35.41 -18.35 23.94
CA LEU A 197 -35.21 -17.64 22.68
C LEU A 197 -36.31 -18.01 21.69
N LEU A 198 -36.84 -16.99 21.01
CA LEU A 198 -37.79 -17.19 19.94
C LEU A 198 -37.07 -17.72 18.70
N THR A 199 -37.22 -19.03 18.44
CA THR A 199 -36.64 -19.69 17.28
C THR A 199 -37.27 -19.26 15.95
N GLU A 200 -38.47 -18.68 15.99
CA GLU A 200 -39.18 -18.19 14.79
C GLU A 200 -38.69 -16.82 14.31
N SER A 201 -37.93 -16.08 15.13
CA SER A 201 -37.35 -14.78 14.75
C SER A 201 -35.84 -14.91 14.51
N PRO A 202 -35.29 -14.38 13.39
CA PRO A 202 -33.87 -14.47 13.13
C PRO A 202 -33.08 -13.65 14.17
N ILE A 203 -32.11 -14.29 14.81
CA ILE A 203 -31.13 -13.61 15.68
C ILE A 203 -30.29 -12.70 14.79
N GLN A 204 -30.27 -11.40 15.10
CA GLN A 204 -29.47 -10.43 14.38
C GLN A 204 -28.10 -10.31 15.05
N VAL A 205 -27.04 -10.60 14.30
CA VAL A 205 -25.65 -10.48 14.77
C VAL A 205 -24.93 -9.48 13.87
N GLN A 206 -24.34 -8.46 14.48
CA GLN A 206 -23.46 -7.51 13.83
C GLN A 206 -22.11 -7.58 14.51
N TYR A 207 -21.05 -7.77 13.76
CA TYR A 207 -19.71 -7.87 14.31
C TYR A 207 -18.69 -7.28 13.34
N ARG A 208 -17.53 -6.94 13.89
CA ARG A 208 -16.32 -6.62 13.14
C ARG A 208 -15.13 -7.30 13.80
N LEU A 209 -14.12 -7.61 13.00
CA LEU A 209 -12.84 -8.06 13.54
C LEU A 209 -12.11 -6.84 14.14
N LEU A 210 -11.69 -6.94 15.40
CA LEU A 210 -10.94 -5.88 16.09
C LEU A 210 -9.43 -6.07 15.93
N SER A 211 -8.96 -7.30 16.13
CA SER A 211 -7.53 -7.64 16.03
C SER A 211 -7.33 -9.12 15.73
N SER A 212 -6.30 -9.43 14.96
CA SER A 212 -5.65 -10.74 14.93
C SER A 212 -4.37 -10.68 15.76
N ALA A 213 -4.08 -11.76 16.50
CA ALA A 213 -2.85 -11.93 17.24
C ALA A 213 -2.21 -13.26 16.87
N LYS A 214 -0.88 -13.28 16.95
CA LYS A 214 -0.05 -14.41 16.54
C LYS A 214 -0.54 -15.72 17.19
N GLY A 215 -0.64 -16.77 16.39
CA GLY A 215 -1.13 -18.07 16.81
C GLY A 215 -2.63 -18.29 16.64
N GLY A 216 -3.29 -17.57 15.71
CA GLY A 216 -4.70 -17.80 15.38
C GLY A 216 -5.70 -17.18 16.34
N PHE A 217 -5.30 -16.19 17.14
CA PHE A 217 -6.20 -15.55 18.09
C PHE A 217 -6.91 -14.36 17.44
N LEU A 218 -8.18 -14.56 17.07
CA LEU A 218 -9.03 -13.52 16.50
C LEU A 218 -9.96 -12.92 17.56
N VAL A 219 -9.98 -11.59 17.66
CA VAL A 219 -10.87 -10.86 18.56
C VAL A 219 -11.96 -10.18 17.74
N PHE A 220 -13.21 -10.59 17.96
CA PHE A 220 -14.38 -9.99 17.34
C PHE A 220 -15.10 -9.09 18.34
N VAL A 221 -15.56 -7.93 17.88
CA VAL A 221 -16.42 -7.03 18.66
C VAL A 221 -17.72 -6.81 17.91
N GLY A 222 -18.83 -6.89 18.61
CA GLY A 222 -20.14 -6.86 17.99
C GLY A 222 -21.29 -6.81 18.98
N SER A 223 -22.49 -6.80 18.43
CA SER A 223 -23.76 -6.84 19.14
C SER A 223 -24.63 -7.95 18.57
N ALA A 224 -25.31 -8.68 19.45
CA ALA A 224 -26.29 -9.69 19.07
C ALA A 224 -27.63 -9.37 19.74
N SER A 225 -28.70 -9.43 18.96
CA SER A 225 -30.06 -9.15 19.42
C SER A 225 -31.00 -10.30 19.06
N ALA A 226 -31.83 -10.68 20.02
CA ALA A 226 -32.84 -11.70 19.85
C ALA A 226 -34.08 -11.35 20.68
N TYR A 227 -35.24 -11.90 20.29
CA TYR A 227 -36.44 -11.81 21.11
C TYR A 227 -36.51 -13.00 22.06
N VAL A 228 -36.94 -12.72 23.29
CA VAL A 228 -37.17 -13.72 24.34
C VAL A 228 -38.67 -13.81 24.64
N ALA A 229 -39.13 -15.01 24.96
CA ALA A 229 -40.49 -15.26 25.42
C ALA A 229 -40.46 -16.06 26.74
N PRO A 230 -41.46 -15.89 27.62
CA PRO A 230 -41.61 -16.74 28.79
C PRO A 230 -41.68 -18.21 28.39
N LYS A 231 -40.96 -19.07 29.11
CA LYS A 231 -40.96 -20.51 28.87
C LYS A 231 -42.28 -21.11 29.36
N LEU A 232 -43.20 -21.38 28.43
CA LEU A 232 -44.45 -22.09 28.73
C LEU A 232 -44.21 -23.60 28.59
N ASP A 233 -44.39 -24.32 29.70
CA ASP A 233 -44.31 -25.79 29.74
C ASP A 233 -45.62 -26.37 29.18
N GLU A 234 -45.58 -26.78 27.91
CA GLU A 234 -46.74 -27.33 27.22
C GLU A 234 -47.32 -28.57 27.90
N GLU A 235 -46.47 -29.43 28.47
CA GLU A 235 -46.92 -30.65 29.15
C GLU A 235 -47.71 -30.31 30.42
N LYS A 236 -47.22 -29.35 31.23
CA LYS A 236 -47.95 -28.87 32.40
C LYS A 236 -49.24 -28.16 32.04
N ILE A 237 -49.23 -27.35 30.99
CA ILE A 237 -50.44 -26.65 30.50
C ILE A 237 -51.47 -27.69 30.01
N ARG A 238 -51.03 -28.69 29.25
CA ARG A 238 -51.88 -29.79 28.76
C ARG A 238 -52.46 -30.58 29.93
N ALA A 239 -51.64 -31.05 30.85
CA ALA A 239 -52.08 -31.79 32.03
C ALA A 239 -53.09 -31.00 32.89
N SER A 240 -52.96 -29.67 32.93
CA SER A 240 -53.86 -28.81 33.69
C SER A 240 -55.21 -28.56 33.00
N ILE A 241 -55.28 -28.72 31.68
CA ILE A 241 -56.48 -28.43 30.87
C ILE A 241 -57.26 -29.71 30.54
N VAL A 242 -56.58 -30.86 30.43
CA VAL A 242 -57.21 -32.15 30.15
C VAL A 242 -58.25 -32.47 31.24
N GLY A 243 -59.49 -32.73 30.80
CA GLY A 243 -60.62 -33.06 31.68
C GLY A 243 -61.37 -31.86 32.28
N ARG A 244 -60.97 -30.61 32.00
CA ARG A 244 -61.69 -29.42 32.45
C ARG A 244 -62.74 -28.95 31.43
N PRO A 245 -63.91 -28.45 31.88
CA PRO A 245 -64.84 -27.73 31.02
C PRO A 245 -64.17 -26.53 30.35
N VAL A 246 -64.61 -26.20 29.14
CA VAL A 246 -64.01 -25.16 28.27
C VAL A 246 -63.93 -23.79 28.94
N ALA A 247 -64.95 -23.41 29.71
CA ALA A 247 -64.94 -22.17 30.49
C ALA A 247 -63.82 -22.15 31.56
N GLN A 248 -63.56 -23.28 32.23
CA GLN A 248 -62.49 -23.40 33.23
C GLN A 248 -61.10 -23.50 32.59
N ALA A 249 -60.99 -24.17 31.45
CA ALA A 249 -59.77 -24.21 30.65
C ALA A 249 -59.37 -22.82 30.16
N ARG A 250 -60.33 -22.04 29.67
CA ARG A 250 -60.11 -20.65 29.25
C ARG A 250 -59.65 -19.76 30.40
N PHE A 251 -60.28 -19.87 31.57
CA PHE A 251 -59.89 -19.10 32.76
C PHE A 251 -58.49 -19.46 33.28
N PHE A 252 -58.07 -20.73 33.15
CA PHE A 252 -56.71 -21.14 33.49
C PHE A 252 -55.68 -20.58 32.50
N LEU A 253 -56.00 -20.62 31.21
CA LEU A 253 -55.17 -20.07 30.14
C LEU A 253 -55.01 -18.54 30.29
N GLU A 254 -56.08 -17.80 30.61
CA GLU A 254 -56.04 -16.34 30.82
C GLU A 254 -55.13 -15.89 31.97
N LYS A 255 -54.74 -16.78 32.90
CA LYS A 255 -53.78 -16.49 33.97
C LYS A 255 -52.32 -16.62 33.55
N LEU A 256 -52.06 -17.24 32.40
CA LEU A 256 -50.72 -17.33 31.83
C LEU A 256 -50.39 -16.03 31.06
N PRO A 257 -49.11 -15.69 30.86
CA PRO A 257 -48.72 -14.52 30.06
C PRO A 257 -48.97 -14.78 28.55
N ILE A 258 -50.24 -14.89 28.16
CA ILE A 258 -50.68 -15.19 26.79
C ILE A 258 -51.63 -14.10 26.27
N LYS A 259 -51.48 -13.71 25.00
CA LYS A 259 -52.26 -12.63 24.39
C LYS A 259 -53.59 -13.08 23.78
N SER A 260 -53.64 -14.27 23.23
CA SER A 260 -54.85 -14.78 22.57
C SER A 260 -54.98 -16.28 22.77
N VAL A 261 -56.24 -16.72 22.92
CA VAL A 261 -56.61 -18.13 23.09
C VAL A 261 -57.72 -18.45 22.11
N ALA A 262 -57.49 -19.40 21.22
CA ALA A 262 -58.51 -19.94 20.31
C ALA A 262 -58.76 -21.41 20.66
N ILE A 263 -59.92 -21.70 21.27
CA ILE A 263 -60.35 -23.07 21.55
C ILE A 263 -61.30 -23.47 20.41
N LYS A 264 -60.93 -24.49 19.64
CA LYS A 264 -61.78 -25.06 18.58
C LYS A 264 -62.26 -26.44 19.02
N GLU A 265 -63.55 -26.58 19.24
CA GLU A 265 -64.18 -27.88 19.49
C GLU A 265 -64.65 -28.46 18.15
N GLN A 266 -64.17 -29.65 17.80
CA GLN A 266 -64.63 -30.39 16.63
C GLN A 266 -64.87 -31.87 16.98
N PRO A 267 -66.06 -32.44 16.70
CA PRO A 267 -67.32 -31.83 16.25
C PRO A 267 -68.19 -31.32 17.42
N LEU A 268 -69.20 -30.48 17.10
CA LEU A 268 -70.10 -29.82 18.06
C LEU A 268 -70.74 -30.80 19.06
N ALA A 269 -70.78 -30.36 20.32
CA ALA A 269 -71.29 -31.03 21.52
C ALA A 269 -72.37 -32.13 21.32
N LEU A 270 -72.03 -33.35 21.75
CA LEU A 270 -73.01 -34.35 22.18
C LEU A 270 -72.96 -34.47 23.72
N PRO A 271 -74.08 -34.80 24.41
CA PRO A 271 -74.24 -34.66 25.87
C PRO A 271 -73.36 -35.56 26.75
N LEU A 272 -72.56 -36.44 26.16
CA LEU A 272 -71.61 -37.32 26.83
C LEU A 272 -70.22 -37.06 26.27
N MET A 273 -69.39 -36.33 27.03
CA MET A 273 -68.05 -35.87 26.63
C MET A 273 -67.11 -37.03 26.31
N PRO A 274 -66.42 -37.02 25.15
CA PRO A 274 -65.09 -37.61 25.03
C PRO A 274 -64.02 -36.54 25.24
N LEU A 275 -62.91 -36.97 25.84
CA LEU A 275 -61.73 -36.19 26.21
C LEU A 275 -61.26 -35.21 25.11
N LEU A 276 -61.03 -33.93 25.45
CA LEU A 276 -60.37 -32.91 24.61
C LEU A 276 -58.87 -33.22 24.43
N ASP A 277 -58.52 -34.42 23.97
CA ASP A 277 -57.14 -34.92 23.93
C ASP A 277 -56.35 -34.41 22.70
N ARG A 278 -56.94 -33.60 21.81
CA ARG A 278 -56.32 -33.38 20.49
C ARG A 278 -56.07 -31.92 20.14
N ARG A 279 -54.77 -31.59 20.26
CA ARG A 279 -53.99 -30.52 19.62
C ARG A 279 -54.07 -29.14 20.28
N ILE A 280 -53.32 -28.98 21.37
CA ILE A 280 -52.87 -27.66 21.82
C ILE A 280 -51.63 -27.31 20.99
N THR A 281 -51.64 -26.17 20.30
CA THR A 281 -50.48 -25.63 19.56
C THR A 281 -50.15 -24.26 20.11
N LEU A 282 -48.95 -24.10 20.66
CA LEU A 282 -48.44 -22.82 21.16
C LEU A 282 -47.72 -22.10 20.02
N HIS A 283 -48.19 -20.90 19.67
CA HIS A 283 -47.51 -20.00 18.76
C HIS A 283 -47.02 -18.79 19.54
N TYR A 284 -45.73 -18.49 19.42
CA TYR A 284 -45.17 -17.28 19.98
C TYR A 284 -45.13 -16.20 18.90
N VAL A 285 -45.71 -15.04 19.19
CA VAL A 285 -45.73 -13.91 18.25
C VAL A 285 -44.99 -12.75 18.88
N VAL A 286 -44.09 -12.12 18.13
CA VAL A 286 -43.41 -10.89 18.56
C VAL A 286 -44.44 -9.77 18.60
N GLU A 287 -44.51 -9.06 19.73
CA GLU A 287 -45.42 -7.94 19.89
C GLU A 287 -44.99 -6.78 18.97
N SER A 288 -45.94 -6.22 18.21
CA SER A 288 -45.68 -5.17 17.20
C SER A 288 -45.10 -3.86 17.77
N ASN A 289 -45.10 -3.70 19.10
CA ASN A 289 -44.51 -2.59 19.85
C ASN A 289 -43.25 -2.98 20.64
N ALA A 290 -42.78 -4.23 20.56
CA ALA A 290 -41.48 -4.58 21.07
C ALA A 290 -40.43 -3.84 20.23
N PRO A 291 -39.45 -3.15 20.84
CA PRO A 291 -38.37 -2.54 20.08
C PRO A 291 -37.74 -3.60 19.19
N SER A 292 -37.60 -3.27 17.91
CA SER A 292 -36.90 -4.12 16.95
C SER A 292 -35.59 -4.61 17.56
N ALA A 293 -35.21 -5.86 17.31
CA ALA A 293 -33.88 -6.37 17.66
C ALA A 293 -32.75 -5.39 17.23
N ALA A 294 -32.95 -4.66 16.12
CA ALA A 294 -32.06 -3.61 15.66
C ALA A 294 -32.03 -2.35 16.54
N SER A 295 -33.16 -1.93 17.12
CA SER A 295 -33.21 -0.76 18.01
C SER A 295 -32.81 -1.09 19.45
N ALA A 296 -32.96 -2.33 19.91
CA ALA A 296 -32.39 -2.79 21.17
C ALA A 296 -30.85 -2.88 21.15
N ALA A 297 -30.25 -3.22 19.99
CA ALA A 297 -28.79 -3.18 19.80
C ALA A 297 -28.23 -1.75 19.94
N GLN A 298 -28.94 -0.74 19.44
CA GLN A 298 -28.54 0.67 19.51
C GLN A 298 -28.69 1.30 20.91
N ALA A 299 -29.49 0.69 21.80
CA ALA A 299 -29.72 1.21 23.14
C ALA A 299 -28.68 0.76 24.19
N SER A 300 -27.69 -0.03 23.79
CA SER A 300 -26.56 -0.39 24.66
C SER A 300 -25.66 0.84 24.86
N PRO A 301 -25.30 1.22 26.10
CA PRO A 301 -24.48 2.39 26.34
C PRO A 301 -23.11 2.21 25.68
N SER A 302 -22.69 3.19 24.88
CA SER A 302 -21.32 3.32 24.39
C SER A 302 -20.33 3.15 25.55
N PRO A 303 -19.24 2.39 25.40
CA PRO A 303 -18.24 2.28 26.44
C PRO A 303 -17.71 3.68 26.78
N SER A 304 -17.89 4.07 28.04
CA SER A 304 -17.37 5.32 28.58
C SER A 304 -15.87 5.39 28.34
N ALA A 305 -15.41 6.50 27.77
CA ALA A 305 -14.00 6.76 27.53
C ALA A 305 -13.22 6.64 28.85
N SER A 306 -12.16 5.83 28.85
CA SER A 306 -11.22 5.69 29.95
C SER A 306 -10.70 7.07 30.40
N PRO A 307 -10.54 7.31 31.72
CA PRO A 307 -10.09 8.60 32.22
C PRO A 307 -8.63 8.86 31.81
N LYS A 308 -8.41 10.03 31.19
CA LYS A 308 -7.08 10.59 30.95
C LYS A 308 -6.34 10.70 32.29
N ARG A 309 -5.18 10.02 32.39
CA ARG A 309 -4.16 10.34 33.38
C ARG A 309 -3.55 11.69 32.98
N SER A 310 -3.82 12.72 33.77
CA SER A 310 -3.12 14.01 33.68
C SER A 310 -1.71 13.90 34.27
N PRO A 311 -0.75 14.70 33.76
CA PRO A 311 0.67 14.65 34.12
C PRO A 311 0.97 15.09 35.55
#